data_AF-A0A9P6L718-F1
#
_entry.id   AF-A0A9P6L718-F1
#
_cell.length_a   1.000
_cell.length_b   1.000
_cell.length_c   1.000
_cell.angle_alpha   90.00
_cell.angle_beta   90.00
_cell.angle_gamma   90.00
#
_symmetry.space_group_name_H-M   'P 1'
#
loop_
_entity.id
_entity.type
_entity.pdbx_description
1 polymer ?
#
loop_
_entity_poly.entity_id
_entity_poly.type
_entity_poly.pdbx_seq_one_letter_code
_entity_poly.pdbx_strand_id
1 'polypeptide(L)'
;MPEQTKEEYVQLLTEIMNLWTDAPEMAIHSIIETPGTVVAHLSNKVKTSIGVEMIRESMFVFRITADEDGALKITQIDDFTDTKSQNDWFKAIAEAKAKRERPSLCAG
;
A
#
# COMPACT_ATOMS: atom_id res chain seq x y z
N MET A 1 -5.41 -7.00 -10.95
CA MET A 1 -4.19 -7.71 -10.53
C MET A 1 -4.57 -9.17 -10.30
N PRO A 2 -3.68 -10.14 -10.54
CA PRO A 2 -3.96 -11.53 -10.17
C PRO A 2 -4.20 -11.63 -8.66
N GLU A 3 -5.01 -12.61 -8.25
CA GLU A 3 -5.18 -12.94 -6.84
C GLU A 3 -3.82 -13.33 -6.24
N GLN A 4 -3.55 -12.85 -5.02
CA GLN A 4 -2.30 -13.10 -4.31
C GLN A 4 -2.58 -13.96 -3.09
N THR A 5 -1.72 -14.92 -2.82
CA THR A 5 -1.70 -15.62 -1.54
C THR A 5 -1.31 -14.66 -0.42
N LYS A 6 -1.64 -15.03 0.83
CA LYS A 6 -1.21 -14.27 2.01
C LYS A 6 0.31 -14.09 2.07
N GLU A 7 1.07 -15.11 1.70
CA GLU A 7 2.53 -15.09 1.72
C GLU A 7 3.10 -14.09 0.71
N GLU A 8 2.60 -14.12 -0.53
CA GLU A 8 2.98 -13.15 -1.57
C GLU A 8 2.61 -11.72 -1.18
N TYR A 9 1.43 -11.53 -0.57
CA TYR A 9 0.99 -10.22 -0.11
C TYR A 9 1.88 -9.67 1.03
N VAL A 10 2.22 -10.51 2.02
CA VAL A 10 3.13 -10.13 3.11
C VAL A 10 4.52 -9.79 2.58
N GLN A 11 5.03 -10.58 1.63
CA GLN A 11 6.32 -10.30 1.01
C GLN A 11 6.30 -8.96 0.28
N LEU A 12 5.30 -8.71 -0.56
CA LEU A 12 5.14 -7.45 -1.30
C LEU A 12 5.08 -6.25 -0.35
N LEU A 13 4.25 -6.34 0.70
CA LEU A 13 4.16 -5.26 1.69
C LEU A 13 5.48 -5.04 2.41
N THR A 14 6.20 -6.09 2.79
CA THR A 14 7.51 -5.98 3.44
C THR A 14 8.52 -5.23 2.56
N GLU A 15 8.60 -5.59 1.28
CA GLU A 15 9.49 -4.93 0.32
C GLU A 15 9.15 -3.45 0.13
N ILE A 16 7.86 -3.13 0.04
CA ILE A 16 7.39 -1.74 -0.09
C ILE A 16 7.68 -0.95 1.20
N MET A 17 7.38 -1.51 2.36
CA MET A 17 7.56 -0.87 3.67
C MET A 17 9.02 -0.57 3.97
N ASN A 18 9.95 -1.40 3.49
CA ASN A 18 11.39 -1.14 3.62
C ASN A 18 11.85 0.14 2.88
N LEU A 19 11.04 0.67 1.96
CA LEU A 19 11.33 1.95 1.30
C LEU A 19 10.89 3.15 2.13
N TRP A 20 10.06 2.98 3.16
CA TRP A 20 9.43 4.09 3.88
C TRP A 20 10.39 4.65 4.93
N THR A 21 10.40 5.98 5.11
CA THR A 21 11.20 6.62 6.17
C THR A 21 10.45 6.80 7.46
N ASP A 22 9.13 6.87 7.35
CA ASP A 22 8.22 7.22 8.43
C ASP A 22 7.03 6.28 8.42
N ALA A 23 6.31 6.23 9.55
CA ALA A 23 5.02 5.55 9.59
C ALA A 23 4.08 6.19 8.54
N PRO A 24 3.29 5.38 7.81
CA PRO A 24 2.32 5.92 6.86
C PRO A 24 1.29 6.77 7.59
N GLU A 25 1.00 7.96 7.06
CA GLU A 25 -0.14 8.76 7.48
C GLU A 25 -1.38 8.16 6.82
N MET A 26 -2.35 7.70 7.60
CA MET A 26 -3.60 7.13 7.10
C MET A 26 -4.79 7.93 7.60
N ALA A 27 -5.75 8.21 6.73
CA ALA A 27 -7.02 8.81 7.09
C ALA A 27 -8.17 7.94 6.60
N ILE A 28 -9.10 7.60 7.49
CA ILE A 28 -10.32 6.88 7.16
C ILE A 28 -11.39 7.94 6.82
N HIS A 29 -11.92 7.88 5.60
CA HIS A 29 -12.96 8.79 5.13
C HIS A 29 -14.36 8.26 5.43
N SER A 30 -14.57 6.94 5.28
CA SER A 30 -15.84 6.31 5.62
C SER A 30 -15.67 4.81 5.87
N ILE A 31 -16.54 4.26 6.73
CA ILE A 31 -16.66 2.83 6.99
C ILE A 31 -18.13 2.43 6.75
N ILE A 32 -18.33 1.31 6.05
CA ILE A 32 -19.64 0.66 5.90
C ILE A 32 -19.50 -0.76 6.42
N GLU A 33 -20.31 -1.12 7.41
CA GLU A 33 -20.31 -2.45 8.02
C GLU A 33 -21.58 -3.20 7.63
N THR A 34 -21.43 -4.46 7.23
CA THR A 34 -22.54 -5.41 7.01
C THR A 34 -22.16 -6.77 7.61
N PRO A 35 -23.12 -7.70 7.80
CA PRO A 35 -22.80 -9.03 8.31
C PRO A 35 -21.70 -9.72 7.49
N GLY A 36 -20.55 -9.96 8.12
CA GLY A 36 -19.39 -10.63 7.51
C GLY A 36 -18.57 -9.76 6.56
N THR A 37 -18.83 -8.46 6.42
CA THR A 37 -18.07 -7.57 5.53
C THR A 37 -17.86 -6.17 6.12
N VAL A 38 -16.67 -5.62 5.93
CA VAL A 38 -16.35 -4.21 6.22
C VAL A 38 -15.80 -3.55 4.97
N VAL A 39 -16.37 -2.42 4.57
CA VAL A 39 -15.84 -1.59 3.49
C VAL A 39 -15.24 -0.33 4.09
N ALA A 40 -13.97 -0.06 3.80
CA ALA A 40 -13.27 1.12 4.28
C ALA A 40 -12.78 1.96 3.09
N HIS A 41 -13.17 3.23 3.05
CA HIS A 41 -12.57 4.22 2.16
C HIS A 41 -11.52 5.00 2.94
N LEU A 42 -10.28 5.00 2.46
CA LEU A 42 -9.15 5.63 3.14
C LEU A 42 -8.20 6.31 2.16
N SER A 43 -7.46 7.30 2.65
CA SER A 43 -6.27 7.81 2.00
C SER A 43 -5.04 7.45 2.81
N ASN A 44 -3.93 7.26 2.10
CA ASN A 44 -2.63 7.03 2.68
C ASN A 44 -1.60 7.96 2.06
N LYS A 45 -0.74 8.51 2.93
CA LYS A 45 0.42 9.31 2.55
C LYS A 45 1.68 8.67 3.11
N VAL A 46 2.68 8.52 2.25
CA VAL A 46 3.93 7.81 2.56
C VAL A 46 5.11 8.55 1.97
N LYS A 47 6.16 8.71 2.78
CA LYS A 47 7.45 9.23 2.33
C LYS A 47 8.48 8.12 2.27
N THR A 48 9.28 8.11 1.21
CA THR A 48 10.32 7.09 1.00
C THR A 48 11.72 7.63 1.28
N SER A 49 12.66 6.71 1.54
CA SER A 49 14.09 7.00 1.78
C SER A 49 14.81 7.57 0.55
N ILE A 50 14.14 7.52 -0.60
CA ILE A 50 14.61 8.12 -1.84
C ILE A 50 14.00 9.49 -2.14
N GLY A 51 13.25 10.07 -1.18
CA GLY A 51 12.70 11.42 -1.26
C GLY A 51 11.43 11.52 -2.11
N VAL A 52 10.85 10.40 -2.52
CA VAL A 52 9.58 10.34 -3.26
C VAL A 52 8.44 10.17 -2.27
N GLU A 53 7.37 10.93 -2.46
CA GLU A 53 6.13 10.85 -1.69
C GLU A 53 5.03 10.18 -2.51
N MET A 54 4.24 9.33 -1.85
CA MET A 54 2.98 8.81 -2.38
C MET A 54 1.84 9.41 -1.57
N ILE A 55 0.81 9.90 -2.25
CA ILE A 55 -0.51 10.16 -1.69
C ILE A 55 -1.49 9.38 -2.55
N ARG A 56 -2.36 8.59 -1.94
CA ARG A 56 -3.25 7.71 -2.67
C ARG A 56 -4.54 7.48 -1.90
N GLU A 57 -5.63 7.30 -2.63
CA GLU A 57 -6.91 6.84 -2.09
C GLU A 57 -7.14 5.36 -2.45
N SER A 58 -7.76 4.63 -1.53
CA SER A 58 -8.10 3.22 -1.68
C SER A 58 -9.45 2.93 -1.01
N MET A 59 -10.23 2.04 -1.61
CA MET A 59 -11.36 1.38 -0.98
C MET A 59 -11.03 -0.09 -0.75
N PHE A 60 -11.09 -0.53 0.50
CA PHE A 60 -10.89 -1.92 0.87
C PHE A 60 -12.23 -2.58 1.19
N VAL A 61 -12.43 -3.80 0.72
CA VAL A 61 -13.51 -4.69 1.13
C VAL A 61 -12.90 -5.86 1.88
N PHE A 62 -13.14 -5.93 3.18
CA PHE A 62 -12.71 -7.01 4.05
C PHE A 62 -13.86 -7.98 4.25
N ARG A 63 -13.65 -9.27 3.91
CA ARG A 63 -14.55 -10.34 4.35
C ARG A 63 -14.06 -10.90 5.66
N ILE A 64 -14.97 -11.08 6.62
CA ILE A 64 -14.64 -11.44 8.00
C ILE A 64 -15.43 -12.68 8.39
N THR A 65 -14.76 -13.63 9.05
CA THR A 65 -15.38 -14.74 9.78
C THR A 65 -15.04 -14.62 11.27
N ALA A 66 -15.83 -15.25 12.12
CA ALA A 66 -15.43 -15.55 13.49
C ALA A 66 -14.82 -16.96 13.55
N ASP A 67 -13.86 -17.19 14.44
CA ASP A 67 -13.46 -18.54 14.85
C ASP A 67 -14.30 -19.06 16.03
N GLU A 68 -13.96 -20.25 16.53
CA GLU A 68 -14.69 -20.92 17.61
C GLU A 68 -14.71 -20.11 18.91
N ASP A 69 -13.68 -19.28 19.15
CA ASP A 69 -13.55 -18.41 20.32
C ASP A 69 -14.17 -17.02 20.09
N GLY A 70 -14.79 -16.79 18.92
CA GLY A 70 -15.40 -15.52 18.54
C GLY A 70 -14.41 -14.47 18.04
N ALA A 71 -13.13 -14.82 17.83
CA ALA A 71 -12.14 -13.89 17.28
C ALA A 71 -12.39 -13.67 15.79
N LEU A 72 -12.43 -12.40 15.40
CA LEU A 72 -12.65 -12.01 14.01
C LEU A 72 -11.38 -12.21 13.18
N LYS A 73 -11.51 -12.91 12.05
CA LYS A 73 -10.45 -13.16 11.08
C LYS A 73 -10.85 -12.63 9.71
N ILE A 74 -9.93 -11.90 9.08
CA ILE A 74 -10.08 -11.51 7.68
C ILE A 74 -9.81 -12.72 6.81
N THR A 75 -10.75 -13.08 5.94
CA THR A 75 -10.64 -14.21 5.01
C THR A 75 -10.33 -13.77 3.58
N GLN A 76 -10.69 -12.55 3.22
CA GLN A 76 -10.42 -11.96 1.91
C GLN A 76 -10.29 -10.44 2.03
N ILE A 77 -9.41 -9.88 1.20
CA ILE A 77 -9.24 -8.44 1.03
C ILE A 77 -9.36 -8.14 -0.46
N ASP A 78 -10.35 -7.35 -0.85
CA ASP A 78 -10.40 -6.75 -2.17
C ASP A 78 -9.96 -5.28 -2.05
N ASP A 79 -8.97 -4.87 -2.84
CA ASP A 79 -8.42 -3.51 -2.85
C ASP A 79 -8.75 -2.81 -4.17
N PHE A 80 -9.56 -1.76 -4.07
CA PHE A 80 -9.79 -0.80 -5.16
C PHE A 80 -8.96 0.46 -4.92
N THR A 81 -7.79 0.49 -5.53
CA THR A 81 -6.81 1.57 -5.37
C THR A 81 -6.85 2.53 -6.56
N ASP A 82 -6.61 3.83 -6.31
CA ASP A 82 -6.29 4.80 -7.36
C ASP A 82 -4.99 4.40 -8.09
N THR A 83 -5.19 3.68 -9.19
CA THR A 83 -4.10 3.19 -10.05
C THR A 83 -3.30 4.32 -10.69
N LYS A 84 -3.87 5.51 -10.88
CA LYS A 84 -3.12 6.63 -11.45
C LYS A 84 -2.03 7.08 -10.48
N SER A 85 -2.42 7.41 -9.24
CA SER A 85 -1.48 7.85 -8.21
C SER A 85 -0.44 6.76 -7.90
N GLN A 86 -0.85 5.49 -7.88
CA GLN A 86 0.07 4.37 -7.68
C GLN A 86 1.10 4.22 -8.82
N ASN A 87 0.66 4.31 -10.07
CA ASN A 87 1.55 4.18 -11.23
C ASN A 87 2.51 5.38 -11.35
N ASP A 88 2.03 6.59 -11.07
CA ASP A 88 2.85 7.80 -11.07
C ASP A 88 3.92 7.72 -9.96
N TRP A 89 3.57 7.17 -8.79
CA TRP A 89 4.54 6.88 -7.74
C TRP A 89 5.61 5.85 -8.17
N PHE A 90 5.22 4.73 -8.78
CA PHE A 90 6.19 3.73 -9.26
C PHE A 90 7.18 4.32 -10.29
N LYS A 91 6.70 5.17 -11.20
CA LYS A 91 7.57 5.88 -12.15
C LYS A 91 8.55 6.80 -11.42
N ALA A 92 8.07 7.59 -10.46
CA ALA A 92 8.92 8.48 -9.66
C ALA A 92 10.00 7.71 -8.88
N ILE A 93 9.66 6.54 -8.33
CA ILE A 93 10.63 5.66 -7.66
C ILE A 93 11.71 5.17 -8.64
N ALA A 94 11.32 4.71 -9.83
CA ALA A 94 12.26 4.24 -10.85
C ALA A 94 13.20 5.36 -11.32
N GLU A 95 12.67 6.56 -11.57
CA GLU A 95 13.46 7.72 -11.96
C GLU A 95 14.44 8.17 -10.86
N ALA A 96 14.01 8.16 -9.59
CA ALA A 96 14.85 8.52 -8.46
C ALA A 96 16.01 7.52 -8.27
N LYS A 97 15.74 6.22 -8.41
CA LYS A 97 16.78 5.17 -8.39
C LYS A 97 17.79 5.36 -9.52
N ALA A 98 17.32 5.55 -10.76
CA ALA A 98 18.19 5.78 -11.92
C ALA A 98 19.05 7.06 -11.84
N LYS A 99 18.63 8.08 -11.07
CA LYS A 99 19.43 9.27 -10.79
C LYS A 99 20.52 9.03 -9.75
N ARG A 100 20.27 8.20 -8.73
CA ARG A 100 21.26 7.83 -7.70
C ARG A 100 22.36 6.92 -8.23
N GLU A 101 22.02 6.05 -9.18
CA GLU A 101 22.95 5.08 -9.78
C GLU A 101 23.84 5.69 -10.88
N ARG A 102 23.55 6.90 -11.36
CA ARG A 102 24.44 7.59 -12.30
C ARG A 102 25.71 8.00 -11.56
N PRO A 103 26.88 7.43 -11.90
CA PRO A 103 28.15 7.92 -11.37
C PRO A 103 28.28 9.38 -11.77
N SER A 104 28.80 10.22 -10.87
CA SER A 104 29.16 11.59 -11.17
C SER A 104 30.25 11.63 -12.24
N LEU A 105 29.85 11.58 -13.52
CA LEU A 105 30.73 11.70 -14.68
C LEU A 105 31.27 13.13 -14.88
N CYS A 106 31.00 14.04 -13.92
CA CYS A 106 31.43 15.44 -13.97
C CYS A 106 32.15 15.91 -12.69
N ALA A 107 32.67 15.00 -11.86
CA ALA A 107 33.54 15.40 -10.74
C ALA A 107 35.02 15.29 -11.15
N GLY A 108 35.53 16.39 -11.73
CA GLY A 108 36.95 16.76 -11.74
C GLY A 108 37.87 15.97 -12.66
#